data_AF-A0A1V9ZAV5-F1
#
_entry.id   AF-A0A1V9ZAV5-F1
#
_cell.length_a   1.000
_cell.length_b   1.000
_cell.length_c   1.000
_cell.angle_alpha   90.00
_cell.angle_beta   90.00
_cell.angle_gamma   90.00
#
_symmetry.space_group_name_H-M   'P 1'
#
loop_
_entity.id
_entity.type
_entity.pdbx_description
1 polymer ?
#
loop_
_entity_poly.entity_id
_entity_poly.type
_entity_poly.pdbx_seq_one_letter_code
_entity_poly.pdbx_strand_id
1 'polypeptide(L)'
;MRLSYLVLVASSLTKALANQCCFKDGDVITFKSDIDLYLERCRLCFKSAVYADSAFVHVKDPSTSPWAQWKVINTGCFRSYIGLENPTMGTMEIGDGKIALKAYFGYYLARCNSCVPGESYPDTAIIFSKP
;
A
#
# COMPACT_ATOMS: atom_id res chain seq x y z
N MET A 1 -19.90 47.77 -35.46
CA MET A 1 -19.57 47.61 -34.03
C MET A 1 -20.66 46.76 -33.38
N ARG A 2 -20.54 45.42 -33.43
CA ARG A 2 -21.46 44.49 -32.77
C ARG A 2 -20.69 43.74 -31.68
N LEU A 3 -20.85 44.28 -30.48
CA LEU A 3 -20.46 43.69 -29.20
C LEU A 3 -21.16 42.33 -29.09
N SER A 4 -20.41 41.23 -29.19
CA SER A 4 -20.98 39.88 -29.16
C SER A 4 -20.20 39.03 -28.16
N TYR A 5 -20.78 38.95 -26.97
CA TYR A 5 -20.68 37.87 -25.99
C TYR A 5 -19.28 37.32 -25.67
N LEU A 6 -18.74 37.84 -24.56
CA LEU A 6 -17.89 37.07 -23.64
C LEU A 6 -18.56 35.72 -23.34
N VAL A 7 -18.05 34.64 -23.95
CA VAL A 7 -18.21 33.31 -23.39
C VAL A 7 -17.09 33.16 -22.37
N LEU A 8 -17.41 33.45 -21.11
CA LEU A 8 -16.62 32.98 -19.96
C LEU A 8 -16.68 31.46 -20.00
N VAL A 9 -15.68 30.82 -20.62
CA VAL A 9 -15.43 29.40 -20.42
C VAL A 9 -15.04 29.25 -18.96
N ALA A 10 -15.99 28.85 -18.13
CA ALA A 10 -15.72 28.44 -16.76
C ALA A 10 -14.78 27.22 -16.83
N SER A 11 -13.48 27.48 -16.73
CA SER A 11 -12.46 26.46 -16.52
C SER A 11 -12.56 25.96 -15.09
N SER A 12 -13.61 25.20 -14.79
CA SER A 12 -13.84 24.55 -13.50
C SER A 12 -13.87 23.03 -13.66
N LEU A 13 -12.79 22.47 -14.19
CA LEU A 13 -12.45 21.04 -14.20
C LEU A 13 -10.91 21.04 -14.31
N THR A 14 -10.09 20.56 -13.39
CA THR A 14 -10.17 19.37 -12.56
C THR A 14 -9.33 19.59 -11.31
N LYS A 15 -9.91 19.46 -10.12
CA LYS A 15 -9.13 19.18 -8.92
C LYS A 15 -8.56 17.78 -9.13
N ALA A 16 -7.29 17.69 -9.50
CA ALA A 16 -6.62 16.41 -9.67
C ALA A 16 -6.84 15.60 -8.38
N LEU A 17 -7.49 14.44 -8.49
CA LEU A 17 -7.49 13.36 -7.49
C LEU A 17 -6.08 12.73 -7.37
N ALA A 18 -5.04 13.57 -7.42
CA ALA A 18 -3.67 13.18 -7.21
C ALA A 18 -3.41 13.30 -5.71
N ASN A 19 -3.60 12.20 -4.99
CA ASN A 19 -2.83 11.94 -3.77
C ASN A 19 -2.79 10.46 -3.38
N GLN A 20 -3.38 9.56 -4.17
CA GLN A 20 -3.09 8.14 -4.08
C GLN A 20 -1.99 7.82 -5.10
N CYS A 21 -0.80 7.49 -4.62
CA CYS A 21 0.26 6.99 -5.49
C CYS A 21 -0.26 5.75 -6.23
N CYS A 22 -0.27 5.78 -7.56
CA CYS A 22 -0.50 4.59 -8.36
C CYS A 22 0.74 3.69 -8.23
N PHE A 23 0.77 2.86 -7.19
CA PHE A 23 1.84 1.89 -7.00
C PHE A 23 1.81 0.84 -8.10
N LYS A 24 2.99 0.50 -8.63
CA LYS A 24 3.18 -0.58 -9.58
C LYS A 24 3.66 -1.83 -8.85
N ASP A 25 3.40 -2.99 -9.45
CA ASP A 25 3.96 -4.24 -8.95
C ASP A 25 5.48 -4.16 -8.92
N GLY A 26 6.05 -4.54 -7.79
CA GLY A 26 7.48 -4.49 -7.58
C GLY A 26 7.99 -3.18 -6.97
N ASP A 27 7.16 -2.14 -6.86
CA ASP A 27 7.52 -0.93 -6.12
C ASP A 27 7.91 -1.31 -4.69
N VAL A 28 8.99 -0.70 -4.20
CA VAL A 28 9.47 -0.90 -2.83
C VAL A 28 9.09 0.31 -2.00
N ILE A 29 8.35 0.07 -0.93
CA ILE A 29 7.90 1.10 -0.01
C ILE A 29 8.39 0.83 1.41
N THR A 30 8.37 1.87 2.22
CA THR A 30 8.65 1.82 3.66
C THR A 30 7.53 2.55 4.40
N PHE A 31 7.23 2.16 5.63
CA PHE A 31 6.23 2.83 6.46
C PHE A 31 6.95 3.49 7.62
N LYS A 32 6.99 4.83 7.61
CA LYS A 32 7.53 5.61 8.71
C LYS A 32 6.42 5.87 9.73
N SER A 33 6.68 5.54 10.99
CA SER A 33 5.80 5.84 12.11
C SER A 33 5.92 7.31 12.54
N ASP A 34 5.01 7.74 13.40
CA ASP A 34 5.00 9.03 14.08
C ASP A 34 6.19 9.22 15.05
N ILE A 35 6.85 8.14 15.45
CA ILE A 35 8.02 8.16 16.35
C ILE A 35 9.37 8.05 15.61
N ASP A 36 9.41 8.39 14.32
CA ASP A 36 10.61 8.36 13.47
C ASP A 36 11.28 6.98 13.32
N LEU A 37 10.54 5.90 13.60
CA LEU A 37 10.94 4.52 13.35
C LEU A 37 10.14 3.92 12.19
N TYR A 38 10.68 2.88 11.55
CA TYR A 38 10.09 2.25 10.38
C TYR A 38 9.47 0.89 10.71
N LEU A 39 8.34 0.58 10.07
CA LEU A 39 7.71 -0.74 10.14
C LEU A 39 8.53 -1.78 9.39
N GLU A 40 8.79 -2.89 10.04
CA GLU A 40 9.56 -4.00 9.51
C GLU A 40 8.95 -5.35 9.82
N ARG A 41 9.45 -6.37 9.13
CA ARG A 41 9.29 -7.75 9.56
C ARG A 41 10.30 -8.06 10.66
N CYS A 42 9.82 -8.23 11.89
CA CYS A 42 10.63 -8.78 12.95
C CYS A 42 10.40 -10.29 13.09
N ARG A 43 11.49 -11.04 13.29
CA ARG A 43 11.45 -12.47 13.61
C ARG A 43 11.62 -12.67 15.12
N LEU A 44 10.72 -13.43 15.74
CA LEU A 44 10.69 -13.77 17.16
C LEU A 44 10.59 -12.56 18.11
N CYS A 45 10.04 -11.43 17.64
CA CYS A 45 9.76 -10.28 18.51
C CYS A 45 8.69 -10.58 19.57
N PHE A 46 7.82 -11.56 19.31
CA PHE A 46 6.82 -12.03 20.25
C PHE A 46 7.19 -13.45 20.74
N LYS A 47 7.54 -13.58 22.02
CA LYS A 47 8.00 -14.84 22.62
C LYS A 47 6.99 -15.99 22.52
N SER A 48 5.70 -15.68 22.41
CA SER A 48 4.61 -16.67 22.42
C SER A 48 3.69 -16.57 21.20
N ALA A 49 4.08 -15.84 20.14
CA ALA A 49 3.26 -15.75 18.95
C ALA A 49 3.18 -17.10 18.23
N VAL A 50 2.01 -17.38 17.65
CA VAL A 50 1.77 -18.56 16.81
C VAL A 50 2.68 -18.58 15.58
N TYR A 51 3.06 -17.39 15.09
CA TYR A 51 3.94 -17.22 13.94
C TYR A 51 5.22 -16.49 14.33
N ALA A 52 6.35 -16.93 13.76
CA ALA A 52 7.66 -16.38 14.08
C ALA A 52 7.88 -14.96 13.54
N ASP A 53 7.27 -14.59 12.42
CA ASP A 53 7.49 -13.29 11.77
C ASP A 53 6.28 -12.37 11.97
N SER A 54 6.50 -11.18 12.53
CA SER A 54 5.47 -10.17 12.80
C SER A 54 5.84 -8.80 12.22
N ALA A 55 4.85 -7.94 12.01
CA ALA A 55 5.13 -6.53 11.70
C ALA A 55 5.41 -5.77 12.99
N PHE A 56 6.51 -5.04 13.04
CA PHE A 56 6.98 -4.33 14.23
C PHE A 56 7.63 -3.00 13.84
N VAL A 57 7.64 -2.02 14.72
CA VAL A 57 8.25 -0.70 14.43
C VAL A 57 9.50 -0.56 15.29
N HIS A 58 10.70 -0.72 14.71
CA HIS A 58 11.95 -0.46 15.46
C HIS A 58 13.17 -0.03 14.62
N VAL A 59 13.13 -0.13 13.30
CA VAL A 59 14.23 0.25 12.40
C VAL A 59 14.35 1.76 12.31
N LYS A 60 15.58 2.26 12.40
CA LYS A 60 15.91 3.69 12.23
C LYS A 60 16.18 4.07 10.77
N ASP A 61 16.87 3.18 10.05
CA ASP A 61 17.25 3.38 8.66
C ASP A 61 16.82 2.17 7.81
N PRO A 62 15.78 2.33 6.96
CA PRO A 62 15.29 1.25 6.12
C PRO A 62 16.19 0.97 4.91
N SER A 63 17.09 1.90 4.53
CA SER A 63 17.98 1.72 3.37
C SER A 63 19.00 0.60 3.58
N THR A 64 19.40 0.39 4.84
CA THR A 64 20.32 -0.65 5.28
C THR A 64 19.61 -1.84 5.94
N SER A 65 18.28 -1.82 6.02
CA SER A 65 17.46 -2.84 6.70
C SER A 65 16.43 -3.46 5.75
N PRO A 66 16.76 -4.54 5.01
CA PRO A 66 15.86 -5.15 4.02
C PRO A 66 14.51 -5.63 4.58
N TRP A 67 14.44 -5.95 5.88
CA TRP A 67 13.20 -6.34 6.55
C TRP A 67 12.23 -5.18 6.78
N ALA A 68 12.68 -3.92 6.65
CA ALA A 68 11.83 -2.72 6.67
C ALA A 68 11.35 -2.29 5.27
N GLN A 69 11.75 -3.03 4.23
CA GLN A 69 11.39 -2.78 2.84
C GLN A 69 10.29 -3.75 2.39
N TRP A 70 9.21 -3.21 1.85
CA TRP A 70 8.02 -3.98 1.47
C TRP A 70 7.78 -3.87 -0.03
N LYS A 71 7.64 -5.01 -0.69
CA LYS A 71 7.29 -5.03 -2.12
C LYS A 71 5.79 -4.92 -2.26
N VAL A 72 5.35 -3.92 -3.03
CA VAL A 72 3.96 -3.77 -3.42
C VAL A 72 3.61 -4.84 -4.44
N ILE A 73 2.53 -5.55 -4.16
CA ILE A 73 1.82 -6.39 -5.11
C ILE A 73 0.41 -5.82 -5.21
N ASN A 74 0.04 -5.32 -6.37
CA ASN A 74 -1.33 -4.91 -6.63
C ASN A 74 -2.20 -6.16 -6.59
N THR A 75 -3.33 -6.07 -5.89
CA THR A 75 -4.42 -7.04 -6.03
C THR A 75 -5.46 -6.50 -7.04
N GLY A 76 -4.98 -5.65 -7.95
CA GLY A 76 -5.63 -4.98 -9.07
C GLY A 76 -5.85 -3.47 -8.87
N CYS A 77 -5.66 -2.70 -9.94
CA CYS A 77 -5.79 -1.24 -9.94
C CYS A 77 -7.20 -0.83 -10.36
N PHE A 78 -7.87 0.00 -9.55
CA PHE A 78 -9.12 0.62 -9.96
C PHE A 78 -8.84 1.75 -10.97
N ARG A 79 -9.20 1.54 -12.24
CA ARG A 79 -9.22 2.63 -13.22
C ARG A 79 -10.53 3.39 -13.06
N SER A 80 -10.47 4.58 -12.46
CA SER A 80 -11.55 5.57 -12.61
C SER A 80 -11.55 6.01 -14.08
N TYR A 81 -12.41 5.38 -14.89
CA TYR A 81 -12.52 5.64 -16.32
C TYR A 81 -13.33 6.94 -16.52
N ILE A 82 -12.66 8.09 -16.50
CA ILE A 82 -13.16 9.30 -17.17
C ILE A 82 -12.61 9.25 -18.61
N GLY A 83 -13.51 9.12 -19.60
CA GLY A 83 -13.22 8.84 -21.02
C GLY A 83 -12.12 9.73 -21.64
N LEU A 84 -11.45 9.37 -22.74
CA LEU A 84 -11.97 8.89 -24.03
C LEU A 84 -10.83 8.19 -24.82
N GLU A 85 -11.22 7.23 -25.66
CA GLU A 85 -10.61 6.73 -26.91
C GLU A 85 -9.08 6.70 -27.12
N ASN A 86 -8.37 5.81 -26.41
CA ASN A 86 -7.42 4.85 -26.99
C ASN A 86 -6.79 3.98 -25.87
N PRO A 87 -7.35 2.81 -25.54
CA PRO A 87 -6.72 1.88 -24.62
C PRO A 87 -5.75 1.00 -25.41
N THR A 88 -4.49 1.41 -25.52
CA THR A 88 -3.47 0.43 -25.90
C THR A 88 -3.43 -0.64 -24.81
N MET A 89 -3.83 -1.83 -25.24
CA MET A 89 -4.12 -3.03 -24.47
C MET A 89 -2.89 -3.51 -23.69
N GLY A 90 -2.72 -3.02 -22.47
CA GLY A 90 -2.07 -3.76 -21.40
C GLY A 90 -3.15 -4.54 -20.65
N THR A 91 -2.93 -5.82 -20.38
CA THR A 91 -3.79 -6.64 -19.51
C THR A 91 -3.80 -6.02 -18.11
N MET A 92 -4.70 -5.08 -17.87
CA MET A 92 -4.85 -4.40 -16.59
C MET A 92 -5.79 -5.24 -15.73
N GLU A 93 -5.30 -5.71 -14.59
CA GLU A 93 -6.15 -6.34 -13.58
C GLU A 93 -7.03 -5.26 -12.95
N ILE A 94 -8.33 -5.30 -13.25
CA ILE A 94 -9.35 -4.49 -12.61
C ILE A 94 -9.54 -5.07 -11.20
N GLY A 95 -8.82 -4.51 -10.24
CA GLY A 95 -9.04 -4.78 -8.82
C GLY A 95 -9.73 -3.62 -8.13
N ASP A 96 -10.03 -3.82 -6.86
CA ASP A 96 -10.71 -2.86 -5.99
C ASP A 96 -9.77 -1.75 -5.45
N GLY A 97 -8.59 -1.57 -6.06
CA GLY A 97 -7.60 -0.56 -5.66
C GLY A 97 -6.84 -0.92 -4.38
N LYS A 98 -6.85 -2.20 -3.99
CA LYS A 98 -6.09 -2.70 -2.85
C LYS A 98 -4.67 -3.11 -3.25
N ILE A 99 -3.79 -3.06 -2.26
CA ILE A 99 -2.42 -3.57 -2.35
C ILE A 99 -2.22 -4.66 -1.30
N ALA A 100 -1.39 -5.64 -1.64
CA ALA A 100 -0.83 -6.60 -0.70
C ALA A 100 0.66 -6.28 -0.49
N LEU A 101 1.13 -6.46 0.75
CA LEU A 101 2.52 -6.22 1.12
C LEU A 101 3.25 -7.55 1.19
N LYS A 102 4.16 -7.76 0.25
CA LYS A 102 4.99 -8.96 0.18
C LYS A 102 6.33 -8.70 0.86
N ALA A 103 6.64 -9.55 1.84
CA ALA A 103 7.96 -9.55 2.46
C ALA A 103 9.00 -10.25 1.55
N TYR A 104 10.28 -9.97 1.77
CA TYR A 104 11.37 -10.38 0.87
C TYR A 104 11.47 -11.89 0.59
N PHE A 105 10.98 -12.74 1.51
CA PHE A 105 11.03 -14.21 1.47
C PHE A 105 9.72 -14.85 0.99
N GLY A 106 8.79 -14.04 0.47
CA GLY A 106 7.66 -14.52 -0.31
C GLY A 106 6.31 -14.61 0.40
N TYR A 107 6.25 -14.34 1.71
CA TYR A 107 5.02 -14.29 2.49
C TYR A 107 4.45 -12.88 2.55
N TYR A 108 3.15 -12.79 2.84
CA TYR A 108 2.39 -11.54 2.82
C TYR A 108 1.98 -11.10 4.22
N LEU A 109 1.96 -9.79 4.45
CA LEU A 109 1.42 -9.19 5.66
C LEU A 109 -0.09 -9.43 5.71
N ALA A 110 -0.58 -9.98 6.83
CA ALA A 110 -1.99 -10.27 7.02
C ALA A 110 -2.42 -10.01 8.48
N ARG A 111 -3.71 -9.76 8.66
CA ARG A 111 -4.34 -9.73 9.98
C ARG A 111 -4.39 -11.14 10.56
N CYS A 112 -4.10 -11.26 11.85
CA CYS A 112 -4.21 -12.49 12.60
C CYS A 112 -4.99 -12.23 13.90
N ASN A 113 -6.03 -13.01 14.16
CA ASN A 113 -6.87 -12.87 15.35
C ASN A 113 -6.40 -13.83 16.46
N SER A 114 -6.15 -13.29 17.65
CA SER A 114 -5.68 -14.01 18.85
C SER A 114 -4.39 -14.82 18.64
N CYS A 115 -3.52 -14.35 17.74
CA CYS A 115 -2.30 -15.07 17.37
C CYS A 115 -1.09 -14.76 18.26
N VAL A 116 -1.20 -13.75 19.12
CA VAL A 116 -0.17 -13.40 20.09
C VAL A 116 -0.81 -13.33 21.49
N PRO A 117 -0.40 -14.22 22.41
CA PRO A 117 -0.91 -14.23 23.77
C PRO A 117 -0.54 -12.97 24.54
N GLY A 118 -1.51 -12.42 25.30
CA GLY A 118 -1.28 -11.28 26.18
C GLY A 118 -1.26 -9.92 25.49
N GLU A 119 -1.64 -9.83 24.21
CA GLU A 119 -1.80 -8.54 23.54
C GLU A 119 -3.02 -7.77 24.03
N SER A 120 -2.90 -6.44 24.01
CA SER A 120 -4.00 -5.52 24.40
C SER A 120 -5.14 -5.50 23.39
N TYR A 121 -4.89 -5.94 22.15
CA TYR A 121 -5.87 -6.01 21.07
C TYR A 121 -5.88 -7.40 20.47
N PRO A 122 -7.06 -7.92 20.05
CA PRO A 122 -7.17 -9.28 19.54
C PRO A 122 -6.60 -9.44 18.14
N ASP A 123 -6.31 -8.37 17.41
CA ASP A 123 -5.87 -8.40 16.02
C ASP A 123 -4.46 -7.84 15.87
N THR A 124 -3.58 -8.64 15.28
CA THR A 124 -2.17 -8.30 15.06
C THR A 124 -1.83 -8.41 13.58
N ALA A 125 -0.93 -7.55 13.10
CA ALA A 125 -0.36 -7.68 11.76
C ALA A 125 0.84 -8.64 11.77
N ILE A 126 0.72 -9.77 11.08
CA ILE A 126 1.68 -10.88 11.08
C ILE A 126 2.04 -11.26 9.64
N ILE A 127 3.27 -11.74 9.40
CA ILE A 127 3.70 -12.20 8.07
C ILE A 127 3.58 -13.72 8.01
N PHE A 128 2.44 -14.22 7.50
CA PHE A 128 2.18 -15.66 7.43
C PHE A 128 1.39 -16.12 6.20
N SER A 129 0.79 -15.20 5.44
CA SER A 129 -0.09 -15.56 4.32
C SER A 129 0.70 -15.90 3.05
N LYS A 130 0.19 -16.87 2.28
CA LYS A 130 0.54 -17.12 0.87
C LYS A 130 -0.71 -16.85 0.01
N PRO A 131 -0.55 -16.51 -1.27
CA PRO A 131 -1.69 -16.29 -2.18
C PRO A 131 -2.58 -17.53 -2.25
#